data_AF-A0A354CLV1-F1
#
_entry.id   AF-A0A354CLV1-F1
#
_cell.length_a   1.000
_cell.length_b   1.000
_cell.length_c   1.000
_cell.angle_alpha   90.00
_cell.angle_beta   90.00
_cell.angle_gamma   90.00
#
_symmetry.space_group_name_H-M   'P 1'
#
loop_
_entity.id
_entity.type
_entity.pdbx_description
1 polymer ?
#
loop_
_entity_poly.entity_id
_entity_poly.type
_entity_poly.pdbx_seq_one_letter_code
_entity_poly.pdbx_strand_id
1 'polypeptide(L)'
;KKMPLNRIHILATDLDEQVIEKAKIGVYGPNSLKGLPDEYKKKYFEQMGEKAYKISDDIKRCVEFKKHNLLKDPYPSGCHLI
;
A
#
# COMPACT_ATOMS: atom_id res chain seq x y z
N LYS A 1 2.31 8.25 20.42
CA LYS A 1 3.15 9.05 19.47
C LYS A 1 3.30 8.20 18.20
N LYS A 2 2.94 8.69 17.00
CA LYS A 2 3.05 7.90 15.75
C LYS A 2 4.50 7.98 15.22
N MET A 3 5.02 6.91 14.63
CA MET A 3 6.34 6.92 13.98
C MET A 3 6.33 7.83 12.74
N PRO A 4 7.43 8.53 12.44
CA PRO A 4 7.54 9.33 11.22
C PRO A 4 7.65 8.42 10.00
N LEU A 5 6.99 8.80 8.89
CA LEU A 5 6.92 7.99 7.66
C LEU A 5 8.29 7.65 7.07
N ASN A 6 9.27 8.55 7.18
CA ASN A 6 10.63 8.33 6.68
C ASN A 6 11.44 7.28 7.46
N ARG A 7 10.90 6.76 8.57
CA ARG A 7 11.49 5.63 9.32
C ARG A 7 10.68 4.35 9.16
N ILE A 8 9.71 4.35 8.25
CA ILE A 8 8.86 3.20 7.96
C ILE A 8 9.20 2.70 6.57
N HIS A 9 9.51 1.42 6.49
CA HIS A 9 9.71 0.70 5.24
C HIS A 9 8.83 -0.55 5.26
N ILE A 10 8.02 -0.71 4.22
CA ILE A 10 7.08 -1.81 4.06
C ILE A 10 7.46 -2.54 2.79
N LEU A 11 7.79 -3.82 2.91
CA LEU A 11 7.95 -4.70 1.76
C LEU A 11 6.62 -5.40 1.49
N ALA A 12 5.96 -5.04 0.40
CA ALA A 12 4.71 -5.63 -0.05
C ALA A 12 4.97 -6.58 -1.21
N THR A 13 4.63 -7.86 -1.06
CA THR A 13 4.91 -8.86 -2.08
C THR A 13 3.71 -9.65 -2.53
N ASP A 14 3.66 -10.00 -3.81
CA ASP A 14 2.66 -10.89 -4.40
C ASP A 14 3.30 -11.74 -5.50
N LEU A 15 2.64 -12.84 -5.89
CA LEU A 15 3.03 -13.64 -7.04
C LEU A 15 2.52 -13.01 -8.34
N ASP A 16 1.35 -12.35 -8.29
CA ASP A 16 0.69 -11.75 -9.45
C ASP A 16 1.21 -10.33 -9.73
N GLU A 17 1.83 -10.17 -10.88
CA GLU A 17 2.41 -8.92 -11.34
C GLU A 17 1.34 -7.88 -11.69
N GLN A 18 0.16 -8.29 -12.15
CA GLN A 18 -0.94 -7.39 -12.45
C GLN A 18 -1.49 -6.74 -11.17
N VAL A 19 -1.55 -7.50 -10.07
CA VAL A 19 -1.96 -6.99 -8.76
C VAL A 19 -0.91 -5.99 -8.24
N ILE A 20 0.38 -6.31 -8.40
CA ILE A 20 1.48 -5.41 -8.05
C ILE A 20 1.40 -4.10 -8.84
N GLU A 21 1.18 -4.15 -10.16
CA GLU A 21 1.03 -2.96 -10.98
C GLU A 21 -0.14 -2.10 -10.54
N LYS A 22 -1.29 -2.72 -10.25
CA LYS A 22 -2.46 -2.00 -9.72
C LYS A 22 -2.18 -1.35 -8.36
N ALA A 23 -1.47 -2.04 -7.46
CA ALA A 23 -1.06 -1.49 -6.17
C ALA A 23 -0.05 -0.34 -6.33
N LYS A 24 0.89 -0.47 -7.28
CA LYS A 24 1.81 0.59 -7.69
C LYS A 24 1.12 1.78 -8.35
N ILE A 25 -0.06 1.63 -8.95
CA ILE A 25 -0.86 2.79 -9.38
C ILE A 25 -1.45 3.46 -8.14
N GLY A 26 -2.00 2.68 -7.20
CA GLY A 26 -2.52 3.16 -5.92
C GLY A 26 -3.86 3.87 -6.04
N VAL A 27 -4.66 3.49 -7.05
CA VAL A 27 -6.02 4.01 -7.28
C VAL A 27 -7.03 2.93 -6.93
N TYR A 28 -8.00 3.31 -6.10
CA TYR A 28 -8.98 2.41 -5.49
C TYR A 28 -10.39 2.95 -5.66
N GLY A 29 -11.36 2.03 -5.74
CA GLY A 29 -12.77 2.39 -5.78
C GLY A 29 -13.34 2.64 -4.36
N PRO A 30 -14.56 3.21 -4.25
CA PRO A 30 -15.21 3.46 -2.97
C PRO A 30 -15.38 2.18 -2.14
N ASN A 31 -15.67 1.06 -2.81
CA ASN A 31 -15.85 -0.25 -2.18
C ASN A 31 -14.56 -0.77 -1.52
N SER A 32 -13.38 -0.44 -2.07
CA SER A 32 -12.09 -0.82 -1.49
C SER A 32 -11.76 -0.03 -0.21
N LEU A 33 -12.40 1.12 -0.02
CA LEU A 33 -12.25 1.96 1.18
C LEU A 33 -13.40 1.75 2.19
N LYS A 34 -14.28 0.78 1.95
CA LYS A 34 -15.38 0.44 2.85
C LYS A 34 -14.80 -0.06 4.18
N GLY A 35 -15.16 0.60 5.28
CA GLY A 35 -14.63 0.29 6.61
C GLY A 35 -13.42 1.11 7.05
N LEU A 36 -12.82 1.91 6.15
CA LEU A 36 -11.80 2.89 6.56
C LEU A 36 -12.49 4.08 7.26
N PRO A 37 -12.06 4.50 8.47
CA PRO A 37 -12.53 5.73 9.10
C PRO A 37 -12.33 6.95 8.21
N ASP A 38 -13.29 7.87 8.22
CA ASP A 38 -13.27 9.02 7.32
C ASP A 38 -12.10 9.98 7.55
N GLU A 39 -11.56 10.03 8.78
CA GLU A 39 -10.32 10.76 9.07
C GLU A 39 -9.16 10.25 8.21
N TYR A 40 -9.01 8.93 8.08
CA TYR A 40 -7.93 8.34 7.29
C TYR A 40 -8.17 8.42 5.79
N LYS A 41 -9.43 8.32 5.35
CA LYS A 41 -9.78 8.60 3.95
C LYS A 41 -9.35 10.02 3.58
N LYS A 42 -9.79 11.02 4.35
CA LYS A 42 -9.49 12.44 4.08
C LYS A 42 -8.00 12.77 4.19
N LYS A 43 -7.27 12.06 5.07
CA LYS A 43 -5.86 12.34 5.32
C LYS A 43 -4.91 11.68 4.32
N TYR A 44 -5.22 10.46 3.88
CA TYR A 44 -4.29 9.64 3.09
C TYR A 44 -4.77 9.31 1.69
N PHE A 45 -6.00 9.69 1.33
CA PHE A 45 -6.53 9.52 -0.01
C PHE A 45 -6.98 10.86 -0.58
N GLU A 46 -6.66 11.05 -1.85
CA GLU A 46 -7.18 12.11 -2.69
C GLU A 46 -8.33 11.55 -3.52
N GLN A 47 -9.50 12.18 -3.42
CA GLN A 47 -10.66 11.76 -4.19
C GLN A 47 -10.55 12.27 -5.64
N MET A 48 -10.47 11.36 -6.60
CA MET A 48 -10.42 11.63 -8.03
C MET A 48 -11.81 11.42 -8.65
N GLY A 49 -12.71 12.38 -8.41
CA GLY A 49 -14.12 12.29 -8.85
C GLY A 49 -14.96 11.34 -7.97
N GLU A 50 -16.08 10.84 -8.50
CA GLU A 50 -17.04 10.09 -7.68
C GLU A 50 -16.65 8.63 -7.42
N LYS A 51 -15.81 8.04 -8.29
CA LYS A 51 -15.58 6.59 -8.33
C LYS A 51 -14.12 6.16 -8.10
N ALA A 52 -13.21 7.10 -7.87
CA ALA A 52 -11.80 6.79 -7.70
C ALA A 52 -11.18 7.58 -6.55
N TYR A 53 -10.28 6.92 -5.84
CA TYR A 53 -9.48 7.47 -4.75
C TYR A 53 -8.04 7.09 -4.98
N LYS A 54 -7.15 8.07 -5.02
CA LYS A 54 -5.71 7.84 -5.14
C LYS A 54 -5.08 7.96 -3.76
N ILE A 55 -4.27 6.98 -3.38
CA ILE A 55 -3.50 7.05 -2.13
C ILE A 55 -2.41 8.13 -2.25
N SER A 56 -2.16 8.84 -1.14
CA SER A 56 -1.12 9.85 -1.06
C SER A 56 0.25 9.26 -1.40
N ASP A 57 1.00 9.98 -2.22
CA ASP A 57 2.35 9.59 -2.61
C ASP A 57 3.29 9.48 -1.38
N ASP A 58 3.00 10.19 -0.28
CA ASP A 58 3.76 10.11 0.96
C ASP A 58 3.68 8.73 1.61
N ILE A 59 2.50 8.12 1.59
CA ILE A 59 2.29 6.76 2.10
C ILE A 59 2.89 5.75 1.12
N LYS A 60 2.69 5.98 -0.16
CA LYS A 60 3.18 5.10 -1.23
C LYS A 60 4.71 4.98 -1.23
N ARG A 61 5.43 6.07 -0.92
CA ARG A 61 6.90 6.08 -0.80
C ARG A 61 7.44 5.21 0.33
N CYS A 62 6.62 4.84 1.31
CA CYS A 62 7.02 3.91 2.37
C CYS A 62 6.97 2.44 1.91
N VAL A 63 6.36 2.14 0.76
CA VAL A 63 6.08 0.77 0.30
C VAL A 63 6.93 0.40 -0.89
N GLU A 64 7.72 -0.66 -0.75
CA GLU A 64 8.40 -1.33 -1.86
C GLU A 64 7.55 -2.52 -2.32
N PHE A 65 7.17 -2.53 -3.59
CA PHE A 65 6.42 -3.63 -4.18
C PHE A 65 7.33 -4.57 -4.96
N LYS A 66 7.32 -5.85 -4.60
CA LYS A 66 8.19 -6.87 -5.22
C LYS A 66 7.42 -8.15 -5.54
N LYS A 67 7.70 -8.74 -6.71
CA LYS A 67 7.21 -10.08 -7.06
C LYS A 67 7.95 -11.12 -6.22
N HIS A 68 7.21 -11.98 -5.54
CA HIS A 68 7.77 -12.95 -4.61
C HIS A 68 6.91 -14.22 -4.55
N ASN A 69 7.52 -15.37 -4.75
CA ASN A 69 6.89 -16.65 -4.57
C ASN A 69 7.24 -17.25 -3.20
N LEU A 70 6.31 -17.18 -2.26
CA LEU A 70 6.49 -17.67 -0.89
C LEU A 70 6.87 -19.15 -0.77
N LEU A 71 6.66 -19.96 -1.83
CA LEU A 71 6.99 -21.39 -1.85
C LEU A 71 8.38 -21.69 -2.44
N LYS A 72 9.02 -20.72 -3.10
CA LYS A 72 10.28 -20.94 -3.83
C LYS A 72 11.38 -19.97 -3.41
N ASP A 73 11.00 -18.74 -3.14
CA ASP A 73 11.93 -17.65 -2.89
C ASP A 73 12.25 -17.54 -1.40
N PRO A 74 13.46 -17.08 -1.04
CA PRO A 74 13.86 -16.91 0.35
C PRO A 74 13.08 -15.75 1.00
N TYR A 75 12.66 -15.98 2.24
CA TYR A 75 11.94 -14.97 3.00
C TYR A 75 12.82 -13.74 3.28
N PRO A 76 12.24 -12.53 3.26
CA PRO A 76 12.96 -11.33 3.63
C PRO A 76 13.43 -11.43 5.10
N SER A 77 14.64 -10.93 5.35
CA SER A 77 15.23 -10.87 6.68
C SER A 77 15.22 -9.43 7.21
N GLY A 78 15.36 -9.27 8.53
CA GLY A 78 15.39 -7.94 9.16
C GLY A 78 14.02 -7.25 9.27
N CYS A 79 12.93 -7.98 9.07
CA CYS A 79 11.58 -7.48 9.28
C CYS A 79 11.28 -7.39 10.79
N HIS A 80 10.89 -6.20 11.26
CA HIS A 80 10.39 -6.02 12.63
C HIS A 80 9.02 -6.72 12.85
N LEU A 81 8.25 -6.86 11.77
CA LEU A 81 6.94 -7.50 11.73
C LEU A 81 6.72 -8.10 10.34
N ILE A 82 6.04 -9.26 10.29
CA ILE A 82 5.55 -9.94 9.08
C ILE A 82 4.05 -10.17 9.26
#